data_AF-A0AAE5N4N3-F1
#
_entry.id   AF-A0AAE5N4N3-F1
#
_cell.length_a   1.000
_cell.length_b   1.000
_cell.length_c   1.000
_cell.angle_alpha   90.00
_cell.angle_beta   90.00
_cell.angle_gamma   90.00
#
_symmetry.space_group_name_H-M   'P 1'
#
loop_
_entity.id
_entity.type
_entity.pdbx_description
1 polymer ?
#
loop_
_entity_poly.entity_id
_entity_poly.type
_entity_poly.pdbx_seq_one_letter_code
_entity_poly.pdbx_strand_id
1 'polypeptide(L)'
;MSYSVMFALLLLTPLLFSLLCFACRKRGHSATRAVTVLHSLGITLLLILALWLVQTAAGAGEIFAAGLWLHIDGLGGLFLAILGVIGFLTGVYSIGYMRHEVAHGELSPVTLCDYYGFFHLFLFTMLLVVTSNNLIVMWAAIEATTLSSAFLVGIYGQRSSLEAAWKYIIICTVGVAFGLFGTVLVYANAASVMPQAEMAIFWSEVLKQ
;
A
#
# COMPACT_ATOMS: atom_id res chain seq x y z
N MET A 1 5.89 -16.56 -16.84
CA MET A 1 6.10 -15.10 -16.63
C MET A 1 7.21 -14.95 -15.61
N SER A 2 8.14 -13.99 -15.75
CA SER A 2 9.20 -13.82 -14.76
C SER A 2 8.64 -13.19 -13.47
N TYR A 3 9.24 -13.50 -12.32
CA TYR A 3 8.80 -12.97 -11.03
C TYR A 3 8.82 -11.44 -11.00
N SER A 4 9.85 -10.81 -11.59
CA SER A 4 9.91 -9.34 -11.70
C SER A 4 8.68 -8.74 -12.38
N VAL A 5 8.12 -9.40 -13.40
CA VAL A 5 6.90 -8.93 -14.07
C VAL A 5 5.67 -9.15 -13.18
N MET A 6 5.61 -10.23 -12.40
CA MET A 6 4.52 -10.47 -11.44
C MET A 6 4.45 -9.36 -10.38
N PHE A 7 5.58 -9.06 -9.74
CA PHE A 7 5.66 -7.99 -8.75
C PHE A 7 5.35 -6.62 -9.36
N ALA A 8 5.87 -6.35 -10.57
CA ALA A 8 5.56 -5.11 -11.27
C ALA A 8 4.06 -4.96 -11.53
N LEU A 9 3.37 -6.01 -12.00
CA LEU A 9 1.91 -5.95 -12.17
C LEU A 9 1.19 -5.73 -10.84
N LEU A 10 1.59 -6.44 -9.78
CA LEU A 10 0.98 -6.32 -8.46
C LEU A 10 1.11 -4.89 -7.89
N LEU A 11 2.29 -4.29 -7.96
CA LEU A 11 2.57 -2.96 -7.41
C LEU A 11 2.04 -1.83 -8.31
N LEU A 12 2.19 -1.95 -9.63
CA LEU A 12 1.74 -0.91 -10.55
C LEU A 12 0.21 -0.84 -10.64
N THR A 13 -0.50 -1.94 -10.43
CA THR A 13 -1.98 -1.94 -10.48
C THR A 13 -2.61 -0.89 -9.56
N PRO A 14 -2.47 -0.96 -8.22
CA PRO A 14 -3.08 0.02 -7.33
C PRO A 14 -2.50 1.43 -7.55
N LEU A 15 -1.22 1.56 -7.92
CA LEU A 15 -0.65 2.87 -8.23
C LEU A 15 -1.32 3.52 -9.47
N LEU A 16 -1.50 2.76 -10.55
CA LEU A 16 -2.18 3.23 -11.76
C LEU A 16 -3.65 3.55 -11.48
N PHE A 17 -4.37 2.67 -10.79
CA PHE A 17 -5.77 2.94 -10.43
C PHE A 17 -5.91 4.16 -9.51
N SER A 18 -4.98 4.38 -8.59
CA SER A 18 -4.92 5.60 -7.76
C SER A 18 -4.80 6.86 -8.63
N LEU A 19 -3.83 6.89 -9.55
CA LEU A 19 -3.63 8.02 -10.46
C LEU A 19 -4.84 8.26 -11.38
N LEU A 20 -5.45 7.19 -11.89
CA LEU A 20 -6.66 7.27 -12.71
C LEU A 20 -7.87 7.82 -11.91
N CYS A 21 -8.01 7.43 -10.64
CA CYS A 21 -9.05 7.97 -9.77
C CYS A 21 -8.84 9.47 -9.54
N PHE A 22 -7.63 9.92 -9.21
CA PHE A 22 -7.34 11.35 -9.07
C PHE A 22 -7.57 12.12 -10.38
N ALA A 23 -7.22 11.53 -11.53
CA ALA A 23 -7.47 12.15 -12.84
C ALA A 23 -8.97 12.32 -13.13
N CYS A 24 -9.83 11.45 -12.59
CA CYS A 24 -11.29 11.57 -12.73
C CYS A 24 -11.86 12.83 -12.08
N ARG A 25 -11.14 13.50 -11.16
CA ARG A 25 -11.59 14.78 -10.58
C ARG A 25 -11.88 15.83 -11.65
N LYS A 26 -11.17 15.78 -12.79
CA LYS A 26 -11.33 16.72 -13.92
C LYS A 26 -12.71 16.63 -14.57
N ARG A 27 -13.45 15.53 -14.35
CA ARG A 27 -14.81 15.32 -14.87
C ARG A 27 -15.91 15.90 -13.98
N GLY A 28 -15.58 16.46 -12.82
CA GLY A 28 -16.54 17.10 -11.91
C GLY A 28 -17.68 16.15 -11.51
N HIS A 29 -18.93 16.62 -11.62
CA HIS A 29 -20.12 15.87 -11.18
C HIS A 29 -20.37 14.56 -11.94
N SER A 30 -19.87 14.42 -13.17
CA SER A 30 -20.04 13.20 -13.97
C SER A 30 -19.03 12.10 -13.60
N ALA A 31 -18.11 12.36 -12.65
CA ALA A 31 -17.04 11.45 -12.29
C ALA A 31 -17.52 10.20 -11.53
N THR A 32 -18.64 10.28 -10.78
CA THR A 32 -19.08 9.23 -9.85
C THR A 32 -19.13 7.84 -10.46
N ARG A 33 -19.78 7.69 -11.62
CA ARG A 33 -19.90 6.39 -12.29
C ARG A 33 -18.54 5.89 -12.78
N ALA A 34 -17.75 6.76 -13.39
CA ALA A 34 -16.44 6.40 -13.95
C ALA A 34 -15.48 5.96 -12.84
N VAL A 35 -15.40 6.71 -11.74
CA VAL A 35 -14.47 6.42 -10.65
C VAL A 35 -14.88 5.17 -9.87
N THR A 36 -16.17 4.91 -9.70
CA THR A 36 -16.66 3.69 -9.06
C THR A 36 -16.32 2.44 -9.88
N VAL A 37 -16.43 2.52 -11.22
CA VAL A 37 -16.03 1.42 -12.13
C VAL A 37 -14.52 1.21 -12.10
N LEU A 38 -13.72 2.28 -12.10
CA LEU A 38 -12.27 2.18 -11.96
C LEU A 38 -11.90 1.51 -10.63
N HIS A 39 -12.53 1.94 -9.53
CA HIS A 39 -12.28 1.36 -8.22
C HIS A 39 -12.62 -0.14 -8.18
N SER A 40 -13.80 -0.55 -8.68
CA SER A 40 -14.20 -1.95 -8.68
C SER A 40 -13.29 -2.84 -9.54
N LEU A 41 -12.87 -2.34 -10.70
CA LEU A 41 -11.88 -3.03 -11.54
C LEU A 41 -10.52 -3.14 -10.83
N GLY A 42 -10.07 -2.06 -10.18
CA GLY A 42 -8.79 -2.00 -9.49
C GLY A 42 -8.69 -2.97 -8.33
N ILE A 43 -9.71 -3.02 -7.46
CA ILE A 43 -9.72 -3.95 -6.30
C ILE A 43 -9.84 -5.41 -6.76
N THR A 44 -10.61 -5.67 -7.82
CA THR A 44 -10.79 -7.03 -8.36
C THR A 44 -9.49 -7.52 -9.00
N LEU A 45 -8.85 -6.69 -9.82
CA LEU A 45 -7.57 -7.04 -10.43
C LEU A 45 -6.49 -7.23 -9.38
N LEU A 46 -6.44 -6.36 -8.36
CA LEU A 46 -5.48 -6.51 -7.27
C LEU A 46 -5.68 -7.83 -6.51
N LEU A 47 -6.91 -8.21 -6.18
CA LEU A 47 -7.19 -9.49 -5.52
C LEU A 47 -6.68 -10.68 -6.37
N ILE A 48 -6.95 -10.66 -7.67
CA ILE A 48 -6.50 -11.72 -8.59
C ILE A 48 -4.96 -11.80 -8.60
N LEU A 49 -4.28 -10.65 -8.74
CA LEU A 49 -2.82 -10.61 -8.77
C LEU A 49 -2.19 -11.03 -7.43
N ALA A 50 -2.78 -10.62 -6.31
CA ALA A 50 -2.33 -10.99 -4.97
C ALA A 50 -2.44 -12.50 -4.76
N LEU A 51 -3.62 -13.10 -5.02
CA LEU A 51 -3.82 -14.54 -4.88
C LEU A 51 -2.93 -15.34 -5.83
N TRP A 52 -2.71 -14.84 -7.05
CA TRP A 52 -1.83 -15.49 -8.01
C TRP A 52 -0.36 -15.48 -7.55
N LEU A 53 0.13 -14.37 -6.99
CA LEU A 53 1.48 -14.33 -6.42
C LEU A 53 1.59 -15.23 -5.19
N VAL A 54 0.59 -15.26 -4.32
CA VAL A 54 0.54 -16.15 -3.14
C VAL A 54 0.62 -17.62 -3.55
N GLN A 55 -0.17 -18.05 -4.55
CA GLN A 55 -0.12 -19.42 -5.05
C GLN A 55 1.24 -19.77 -5.66
N THR A 56 1.85 -18.82 -6.37
CA THR A 56 3.17 -19.01 -6.95
C THR A 56 4.24 -19.14 -5.87
N ALA A 57 4.18 -18.30 -4.83
CA ALA A 57 5.08 -18.36 -3.68
C ALA A 57 4.94 -19.67 -2.90
N ALA A 58 3.71 -20.16 -2.71
CA ALA A 58 3.45 -21.44 -2.04
C ALA A 58 4.08 -22.63 -2.77
N GLY A 59 4.17 -22.60 -4.10
CA GLY A 59 4.84 -23.64 -4.90
C GLY A 59 6.37 -23.48 -4.96
N ALA A 60 6.88 -22.25 -4.93
CA ALA A 60 8.31 -21.95 -5.06
C ALA A 60 9.07 -21.91 -3.71
N GLY A 61 8.35 -21.79 -2.59
CA GLY A 61 8.91 -21.60 -1.25
C GLY A 61 9.23 -20.12 -0.97
N GLU A 62 10.22 -19.57 -1.66
CA GLU A 62 10.60 -18.16 -1.59
C GLU A 62 10.77 -17.59 -3.00
N ILE A 63 10.37 -16.33 -3.18
CA ILE A 63 10.51 -15.64 -4.46
C ILE A 63 11.27 -14.34 -4.24
N PHE A 64 12.36 -14.18 -5.01
CA PHE A 64 13.09 -12.93 -5.14
C PHE A 64 12.87 -12.31 -6.51
N ALA A 65 12.79 -10.99 -6.56
CA ALA A 65 12.66 -10.22 -7.79
C ALA A 65 13.47 -8.92 -7.73
N ALA A 66 13.71 -8.33 -8.91
CA ALA A 66 14.43 -7.06 -9.06
C ALA A 66 15.79 -7.01 -8.33
N GLY A 67 16.59 -8.10 -8.41
CA GLY A 67 17.93 -8.13 -7.82
C GLY A 67 17.93 -8.06 -6.29
N LEU A 68 17.11 -8.88 -5.63
CA LEU A 68 16.86 -8.93 -4.18
C LEU A 68 16.03 -7.80 -3.60
N TRP A 69 15.63 -6.78 -4.36
CA TRP A 69 14.86 -5.67 -3.81
C TRP A 69 13.46 -6.07 -3.35
N LEU A 70 12.86 -7.03 -4.05
CA LEU A 70 11.54 -7.55 -3.74
C LEU A 70 11.65 -9.01 -3.34
N HIS A 71 10.91 -9.36 -2.28
CA HIS A 71 10.92 -10.68 -1.69
C HIS A 71 9.51 -11.04 -1.18
N ILE A 72 9.15 -12.30 -1.31
CA ILE A 72 8.01 -12.87 -0.61
C ILE A 72 8.32 -14.31 -0.20
N ASP A 73 8.14 -14.59 1.09
CA ASP A 73 8.23 -15.91 1.70
C ASP A 73 6.83 -16.36 2.17
N GLY A 74 6.76 -17.44 2.96
CA GLY A 74 5.49 -17.90 3.52
C GLY A 74 4.77 -16.87 4.38
N LEU A 75 5.50 -16.05 5.15
CA LEU A 75 4.92 -15.02 6.01
C LEU A 75 4.42 -13.82 5.18
N GLY A 76 5.23 -13.33 4.25
CA GLY A 76 4.84 -12.31 3.29
C GLY A 76 3.65 -12.76 2.43
N GLY A 77 3.59 -14.04 2.05
CA GLY A 77 2.46 -14.63 1.35
C GLY A 77 1.17 -14.59 2.17
N LEU A 78 1.24 -14.89 3.48
CA LEU A 78 0.10 -14.75 4.39
C LEU A 78 -0.40 -13.31 4.45
N PHE A 79 0.49 -12.34 4.68
CA PHE A 79 0.11 -10.92 4.75
C PHE A 79 -0.42 -10.40 3.41
N LEU A 80 0.14 -10.85 2.28
CA LEU A 80 -0.35 -10.50 0.95
C LEU A 80 -1.77 -11.05 0.71
N ALA A 81 -2.05 -12.27 1.13
CA ALA A 81 -3.39 -12.86 1.03
C ALA A 81 -4.41 -12.08 1.87
N ILE A 82 -4.05 -11.74 3.12
CA ILE A 82 -4.88 -10.94 4.01
C ILE A 82 -5.14 -9.56 3.39
N LEU A 83 -4.10 -8.89 2.89
CA LEU A 83 -4.22 -7.57 2.28
C LEU A 83 -5.11 -7.60 1.04
N GLY A 84 -4.94 -8.60 0.17
CA GLY A 84 -5.77 -8.78 -1.03
C GLY A 84 -7.26 -9.00 -0.68
N VAL A 85 -7.55 -9.91 0.25
CA VAL A 85 -8.93 -10.24 0.64
C VAL A 85 -9.60 -9.08 1.38
N ILE A 86 -8.95 -8.52 2.41
CA ILE A 86 -9.52 -7.42 3.20
C ILE A 86 -9.63 -6.16 2.33
N GLY A 87 -8.63 -5.87 1.49
CA GLY A 87 -8.66 -4.74 0.55
C GLY A 87 -9.83 -4.84 -0.44
N PHE A 88 -10.11 -6.05 -0.92
CA PHE A 88 -11.28 -6.29 -1.78
C PHE A 88 -12.60 -6.11 -1.04
N LEU A 89 -12.76 -6.74 0.13
CA LEU A 89 -14.02 -6.67 0.89
C LEU A 89 -14.35 -5.25 1.34
N THR A 90 -13.35 -4.53 1.87
CA THR A 90 -13.50 -3.13 2.27
C THR A 90 -13.76 -2.23 1.06
N GLY A 91 -13.10 -2.48 -0.08
CA GLY A 91 -13.36 -1.79 -1.34
C GLY A 91 -14.80 -1.97 -1.82
N VAL A 92 -15.31 -3.21 -1.87
CA VAL A 92 -16.70 -3.50 -2.25
C VAL A 92 -17.69 -2.81 -1.31
N TYR A 93 -17.47 -2.89 0.00
CA TYR A 93 -18.31 -2.20 0.99
C TYR A 93 -18.31 -0.68 0.78
N SER A 94 -17.14 -0.09 0.51
CA SER A 94 -16.98 1.35 0.33
C SER A 94 -17.81 1.91 -0.83
N ILE A 95 -18.09 1.10 -1.87
CA ILE A 95 -18.93 1.51 -3.01
C ILE A 95 -20.35 1.89 -2.55
N GLY A 96 -20.95 1.06 -1.70
CA GLY A 96 -22.30 1.32 -1.17
C GLY A 96 -22.29 2.51 -0.22
N TYR A 97 -21.34 2.53 0.70
CA TYR A 97 -21.20 3.56 1.72
C TYR A 97 -20.95 4.95 1.09
N MET A 98 -19.94 5.08 0.24
CA MET A 98 -19.60 6.36 -0.40
C MET A 98 -20.70 6.87 -1.35
N ARG A 99 -21.43 5.97 -2.01
CA ARG A 99 -22.60 6.37 -2.81
C ARG A 99 -23.68 7.01 -1.93
N HIS A 100 -23.88 6.48 -0.73
CA HIS A 100 -24.81 7.05 0.25
C HIS A 100 -24.37 8.45 0.69
N GLU A 101 -23.08 8.63 1.01
CA GLU A 101 -22.50 9.92 1.42
C GLU A 101 -22.64 10.99 0.33
N VAL A 102 -22.39 10.63 -0.94
CA VAL A 102 -22.56 11.55 -2.07
C VAL A 102 -24.04 11.88 -2.30
N ALA A 103 -24.94 10.93 -2.10
CA ALA A 103 -26.37 11.15 -2.27
C ALA A 103 -26.98 12.07 -1.19
N HIS A 104 -26.43 12.05 0.03
CA HIS A 104 -26.82 12.92 1.14
C HIS A 104 -26.11 14.28 1.13
N GLY A 105 -25.15 14.47 0.21
CA GLY A 105 -24.42 15.73 0.06
C GLY A 105 -23.28 15.93 1.07
N GLU A 106 -22.95 14.92 1.87
CA GLU A 106 -21.81 14.94 2.80
C GLU A 106 -20.47 14.94 2.05
N LEU A 107 -20.43 14.31 0.87
CA LEU A 107 -19.25 14.27 0.01
C LEU A 107 -19.59 14.71 -1.42
N SER A 108 -18.65 15.41 -2.05
CA SER A 108 -18.76 15.76 -3.47
C SER A 108 -18.24 14.62 -4.37
N PRO A 109 -18.68 14.53 -5.65
CA PRO A 109 -18.09 13.61 -6.62
C PRO A 109 -16.57 13.78 -6.83
N VAL A 110 -16.04 14.98 -6.56
CA VAL A 110 -14.60 15.26 -6.60
C VAL A 110 -13.91 14.61 -5.40
N THR A 111 -14.45 14.80 -4.20
CA THR A 111 -13.94 14.18 -2.97
C THR A 111 -14.01 12.65 -3.02
N LEU A 112 -15.01 12.09 -3.70
CA LEU A 112 -15.09 10.66 -3.99
C LEU A 112 -13.90 10.17 -4.82
N CYS A 113 -13.45 10.98 -5.78
CA CYS A 113 -12.27 10.66 -6.58
C CYS A 113 -11.00 10.65 -5.72
N ASP A 114 -10.90 11.59 -4.79
CA ASP A 114 -9.79 11.63 -3.84
C ASP A 114 -9.82 10.43 -2.88
N TYR A 115 -10.99 10.05 -2.37
CA TYR A 115 -11.17 8.86 -1.53
C TYR A 115 -10.68 7.60 -2.24
N TYR A 116 -11.15 7.30 -3.46
CA TYR A 116 -10.71 6.11 -4.18
C TYR A 116 -9.23 6.20 -4.62
N GLY A 117 -8.75 7.40 -4.95
CA GLY A 117 -7.34 7.65 -5.22
C GLY A 117 -6.46 7.28 -4.03
N PHE A 118 -6.78 7.80 -2.84
CA PHE A 118 -6.04 7.51 -1.61
C PHE A 118 -6.23 6.07 -1.13
N PHE A 119 -7.40 5.46 -1.34
CA PHE A 119 -7.65 4.04 -1.03
C PHE A 119 -6.69 3.14 -1.81
N HIS A 120 -6.57 3.35 -3.12
CA HIS A 120 -5.62 2.61 -3.94
C HIS A 120 -4.16 2.94 -3.61
N LEU A 121 -3.85 4.20 -3.27
CA LEU A 121 -2.51 4.59 -2.82
C LEU A 121 -2.12 3.88 -1.51
N PHE A 122 -3.06 3.75 -0.58
CA PHE A 122 -2.88 3.04 0.67
C PHE A 122 -2.63 1.53 0.44
N LEU A 123 -3.39 0.90 -0.47
CA LEU A 123 -3.13 -0.48 -0.86
C LEU A 123 -1.76 -0.64 -1.52
N PHE A 124 -1.35 0.30 -2.37
CA PHE A 124 -0.02 0.30 -2.98
C PHE A 124 1.10 0.36 -1.92
N THR A 125 1.01 1.29 -0.97
CA THR A 125 2.04 1.45 0.06
C THR A 125 2.10 0.24 0.98
N MET A 126 0.95 -0.34 1.36
CA MET A 126 0.90 -1.60 2.12
C MET A 126 1.54 -2.78 1.36
N LEU A 127 1.28 -2.91 0.06
CA LEU A 127 1.93 -3.95 -0.75
C LEU A 127 3.45 -3.75 -0.80
N LEU A 128 3.90 -2.51 -0.92
CA LEU A 128 5.32 -2.19 -0.94
C LEU A 128 5.99 -2.55 0.39
N VAL A 129 5.32 -2.36 1.52
CA VAL A 129 5.81 -2.84 2.83
C VAL A 129 5.97 -4.35 2.83
N VAL A 130 4.92 -5.10 2.43
CA VAL A 130 4.93 -6.57 2.51
C VAL A 130 5.92 -7.22 1.54
N THR A 131 6.17 -6.59 0.39
CA THR A 131 7.01 -7.15 -0.68
C THR A 131 8.44 -6.63 -0.71
N SER A 132 8.79 -5.64 0.12
CA SER A 132 10.13 -5.05 0.13
C SER A 132 11.09 -5.89 0.97
N ASN A 133 12.19 -6.30 0.35
CA ASN A 133 13.33 -6.87 1.07
C ASN A 133 14.29 -5.79 1.58
N ASN A 134 14.25 -4.60 0.98
CA ASN A 134 15.14 -3.50 1.33
C ASN A 134 14.60 -2.76 2.57
N LEU A 135 15.41 -2.68 3.62
CA LEU A 135 15.09 -2.06 4.92
C LEU A 135 14.59 -0.62 4.79
N ILE A 136 15.29 0.18 3.98
CA ILE A 136 15.01 1.60 3.80
C ILE A 136 13.72 1.80 3.00
N VAL A 137 13.53 1.01 1.94
CA VAL A 137 12.31 1.05 1.13
C VAL A 137 11.09 0.63 1.95
N MET A 138 11.23 -0.43 2.77
CA MET A 138 10.16 -0.88 3.66
C MET A 138 9.77 0.21 4.65
N TRP A 139 10.76 0.85 5.30
CA TRP A 139 10.51 1.97 6.21
C TRP A 139 9.80 3.14 5.51
N ALA A 140 10.28 3.56 4.34
CA ALA A 140 9.67 4.64 3.57
C ALA A 140 8.23 4.28 3.15
N ALA A 141 7.98 3.01 2.81
CA ALA A 141 6.65 2.52 2.51
C ALA A 141 5.72 2.57 3.75
N ILE A 142 6.22 2.25 4.94
CA ILE A 142 5.47 2.39 6.20
C ILE A 142 5.08 3.86 6.43
N GLU A 143 5.99 4.80 6.24
CA GLU A 143 5.65 6.23 6.33
C GLU A 143 4.60 6.63 5.29
N ALA A 144 4.72 6.13 4.05
CA ALA A 144 3.75 6.39 3.00
C ALA A 144 2.35 5.81 3.31
N THR A 145 2.25 4.67 4.02
CA THR A 145 0.96 4.17 4.53
C THR A 145 0.33 5.14 5.54
N THR A 146 1.14 5.77 6.39
CA THR A 146 0.70 6.80 7.34
C THR A 146 0.15 8.02 6.60
N LEU A 147 0.89 8.52 5.60
CA LEU A 147 0.50 9.70 4.84
C LEU A 147 -0.80 9.47 4.06
N SER A 148 -0.91 8.34 3.35
CA SER A 148 -2.12 7.98 2.62
C SER A 148 -3.33 7.79 3.54
N SER A 149 -3.14 7.19 4.72
CA SER A 149 -4.20 7.05 5.73
C SER A 149 -4.66 8.39 6.30
N ALA A 150 -3.74 9.33 6.55
CA ALA A 150 -4.09 10.64 7.07
C ALA A 150 -5.05 11.40 6.14
N PHE A 151 -4.84 11.32 4.83
CA PHE A 151 -5.76 11.91 3.85
C PHE A 151 -7.13 11.22 3.85
N LEU A 152 -7.19 9.90 4.04
CA LEU A 152 -8.45 9.16 4.19
C LEU A 152 -9.20 9.53 5.47
N VAL A 153 -8.49 9.69 6.60
CA VAL A 153 -9.09 10.13 7.88
C VAL A 153 -9.64 11.56 7.76
N GLY A 154 -8.93 12.43 7.06
CA GLY A 154 -9.30 13.83 6.86
C GLY A 154 -10.32 14.09 5.76
N ILE A 155 -10.86 13.05 5.10
CA ILE A 155 -11.59 13.17 3.82
C ILE A 155 -12.82 14.10 3.88
N TYR A 156 -13.48 14.18 5.03
CA TYR A 156 -14.67 15.01 5.23
C TYR A 156 -14.36 16.51 5.35
N GLY A 157 -13.09 16.90 5.59
CA GLY A 157 -12.69 18.30 5.71
C GLY A 157 -13.32 19.08 6.87
N GLN A 158 -14.01 18.41 7.78
CA GLN A 158 -14.60 19.01 8.98
C GLN A 158 -13.51 19.25 10.05
N ARG A 159 -13.74 20.18 10.98
CA ARG A 159 -12.77 20.46 12.06
C ARG A 159 -12.39 19.20 12.84
N SER A 160 -13.39 18.37 13.16
CA SER A 160 -13.19 17.10 13.87
C SER A 160 -12.34 16.10 13.06
N SER A 161 -12.61 15.93 11.77
CA SER A 161 -11.85 15.01 10.91
C SER A 161 -10.42 15.50 10.66
N LEU A 162 -10.22 16.81 10.51
CA LEU A 162 -8.89 17.41 10.34
C LEU A 162 -8.06 17.32 11.63
N GLU A 163 -8.68 17.54 12.79
CA GLU A 163 -8.02 17.35 14.09
C GLU A 163 -7.63 15.89 14.31
N ALA A 164 -8.50 14.94 13.94
CA ALA A 164 -8.19 13.51 13.99
C ALA A 164 -7.04 13.13 13.05
N ALA A 165 -7.06 13.59 11.80
CA ALA A 165 -6.00 13.35 10.83
C ALA A 165 -4.66 13.93 11.31
N TRP A 166 -4.67 15.15 11.85
CA TRP A 166 -3.48 15.78 12.41
C TRP A 166 -2.91 15.00 13.60
N LYS A 167 -3.76 14.59 14.56
CA LYS A 167 -3.33 13.75 15.70
C LYS A 167 -2.75 12.42 15.24
N TYR A 168 -3.38 11.81 14.22
CA TYR A 168 -2.90 10.56 13.63
C TYR A 168 -1.49 10.70 13.03
N ILE A 169 -1.25 11.74 12.21
CA ILE A 169 0.06 12.01 11.62
C ILE A 169 1.12 12.17 12.72
N ILE A 170 0.86 13.00 13.74
CA ILE A 170 1.85 13.25 14.80
C ILE A 170 2.21 11.97 15.55
N ILE A 171 1.22 11.18 15.97
CA ILE A 171 1.46 9.94 16.73
C ILE A 171 2.21 8.92 15.87
N CYS A 172 1.80 8.73 14.62
CA CYS A 172 2.43 7.77 13.72
C CYS A 172 3.85 8.20 13.30
N THR A 173 4.08 9.48 12.97
CA THR A 173 5.40 9.98 12.59
C THR A 173 6.42 9.82 13.71
N VAL A 174 6.02 10.04 14.98
CA VAL A 174 6.91 9.77 16.13
C VAL A 174 7.29 8.29 16.19
N GLY A 175 6.33 7.38 16.02
CA GLY A 175 6.61 5.93 15.97
C GLY A 175 7.54 5.55 14.81
N VAL A 176 7.30 6.09 13.62
CA VAL A 176 8.10 5.85 12.42
C VAL A 176 9.51 6.42 12.57
N ALA A 177 9.71 7.53 13.30
CA ALA A 177 11.03 8.07 13.61
C ALA A 177 11.84 7.12 14.51
N PHE A 178 11.22 6.54 15.54
CA PHE A 178 11.86 5.48 16.33
C PHE A 178 12.12 4.22 15.49
N GLY A 179 11.21 3.87 14.59
CA GLY A 179 11.40 2.79 13.61
C GLY A 179 12.59 3.04 12.68
N LEU A 180 12.78 4.28 12.22
CA LEU A 180 13.95 4.67 11.42
C LEU A 180 15.22 4.47 12.23
N PHE A 181 15.24 4.98 13.47
CA PHE A 181 16.39 4.85 14.35
C PHE A 181 16.76 3.37 14.57
N GLY A 182 15.78 2.51 14.87
CA GLY A 182 16.01 1.06 14.99
C GLY A 182 16.53 0.43 13.68
N THR A 183 15.96 0.81 12.53
CA THR A 183 16.40 0.33 11.21
C THR A 183 17.86 0.70 10.93
N VAL A 184 18.26 1.93 11.27
CA VAL A 184 19.64 2.39 11.14
C VAL A 184 20.58 1.61 12.05
N LEU A 185 20.18 1.32 13.30
CA LEU A 185 20.98 0.52 14.22
C LEU A 185 21.18 -0.92 13.72
N VAL A 186 20.11 -1.57 13.23
CA VAL A 186 20.17 -2.92 12.65
C VAL A 186 21.11 -2.92 11.44
N TYR A 187 20.95 -1.96 10.53
CA TYR A 187 21.82 -1.82 9.37
C TYR A 187 23.29 -1.61 9.78
N ALA A 188 23.56 -0.71 10.72
CA ALA A 188 24.92 -0.41 11.17
C ALA A 188 25.59 -1.63 11.83
N ASN A 189 24.85 -2.41 12.62
CA ASN A 189 25.36 -3.63 13.21
C ASN A 189 25.63 -4.70 12.13
N ALA A 190 24.65 -4.97 11.26
CA ALA A 190 24.80 -5.95 10.18
C ALA A 190 25.98 -5.60 9.25
N ALA A 191 26.10 -4.34 8.83
CA ALA A 191 27.20 -3.88 7.99
C ALA A 191 28.58 -4.03 8.66
N SER A 192 28.65 -4.03 9.99
CA SER A 192 29.91 -4.19 10.74
C SER A 192 30.39 -5.64 10.86
N VAL A 193 29.48 -6.61 10.76
CA VAL A 193 29.78 -8.05 10.94
C VAL A 193 29.74 -8.84 9.63
N MET A 194 29.03 -8.34 8.62
CA MET A 194 28.90 -8.99 7.32
C MET A 194 30.16 -8.80 6.47
N PRO A 195 30.63 -9.85 5.76
CA PRO A 195 31.76 -9.73 4.82
C PRO A 195 31.49 -8.76 3.66
N GLN A 196 30.23 -8.63 3.26
CA GLN A 196 29.76 -7.72 2.21
C GLN A 196 28.76 -6.73 2.83
N ALA A 197 29.25 -5.57 3.26
CA ALA A 197 28.45 -4.57 3.96
C ALA A 197 27.25 -4.06 3.14
N GLU A 198 27.36 -4.05 1.80
CA GLU A 198 26.27 -3.66 0.90
C GLU A 198 25.03 -4.56 0.98
N MET A 199 25.19 -5.81 1.41
CA MET A 199 24.09 -6.76 1.58
C MET A 199 23.29 -6.53 2.86
N ALA A 200 23.83 -5.75 3.82
CA ALA A 200 23.17 -5.44 5.08
C ALA A 200 21.86 -4.64 4.92
N ILE A 201 21.59 -4.10 3.73
CA ILE A 201 20.34 -3.40 3.42
C ILE A 201 19.16 -4.36 3.17
N PHE A 202 19.42 -5.65 2.90
CA PHE A 202 18.40 -6.64 2.57
C PHE A 202 18.07 -7.52 3.78
N TRP A 203 16.78 -7.58 4.15
CA TRP A 203 16.29 -8.40 5.26
C TRP A 203 16.70 -9.86 5.14
N SER A 204 16.57 -10.44 3.95
CA SER A 204 16.92 -11.83 3.69
C SER A 204 18.38 -12.17 3.95
N GLU A 205 19.29 -11.20 3.86
CA GLU A 205 20.72 -11.41 4.12
C GLU A 205 21.07 -11.18 5.58
N VAL A 206 20.42 -10.19 6.22
CA VAL A 206 20.56 -9.91 7.65
C VAL A 206 20.10 -11.11 8.49
N LEU A 207 19.01 -11.77 8.09
CA LEU A 207 18.45 -12.91 8.82
C LEU A 207 19.26 -14.22 8.70
N LYS A 208 20.28 -14.27 7.83
CA LYS A 208 21.14 -15.46 7.66
C LYS A 208 22.34 -15.47 8.62
N GLN A 209 22.58 -14.37 9.33
CA GLN A 209 23.64 -14.21 10.33
C GLN A 209 23.20 -14.79 11.69
#